data_AF-A0A1I5C9K8-F1
#
_entry.id   AF-A0A1I5C9K8-F1
#
_cell.length_a   1.000
_cell.length_b   1.000
_cell.length_c   1.000
_cell.angle_alpha   90.00
_cell.angle_beta   90.00
_cell.angle_gamma   90.00
#
_symmetry.space_group_name_H-M   'P 1'
#
loop_
_entity.id
_entity.type
_entity.pdbx_description
1 polymer ?
#
loop_
_entity_poly.entity_id
_entity_poly.type
_entity_poly.pdbx_seq_one_letter_code
_entity_poly.pdbx_strand_id
1 'polypeptide(L)'
;MSEKKPIKKSGSKKPSTKEKIAKLHQQIERLQIELEEAAPRRAGQIAQQLRLLKESLMKERVHLISKLERVRRVKVSGSYGSAQR
;
A
#
# COMPACT_ATOMS: atom_id res chain seq x y z
N MET A 1 -22.21 14.46 -40.06
CA MET A 1 -20.96 14.71 -39.33
C MET A 1 -21.19 14.39 -37.86
N SER A 2 -20.92 13.16 -37.43
CA SER A 2 -21.19 12.73 -36.06
C SER A 2 -19.95 12.94 -35.21
N GLU A 3 -19.95 14.01 -34.42
CA GLU A 3 -18.88 14.35 -33.49
C GLU A 3 -18.83 13.34 -32.34
N LYS A 4 -17.86 12.42 -32.39
CA LYS A 4 -17.54 11.52 -31.28
C LYS A 4 -16.81 12.32 -30.19
N LYS A 5 -17.48 12.59 -29.06
CA LYS A 5 -16.85 13.19 -27.87
C LYS A 5 -15.73 12.25 -27.34
N PRO A 6 -14.52 12.76 -27.05
CA PRO A 6 -13.43 11.94 -26.55
C PRO A 6 -13.69 11.49 -25.11
N ILE A 7 -13.68 10.18 -24.87
CA ILE A 7 -13.73 9.59 -23.53
C ILE A 7 -12.44 9.96 -22.81
N LYS A 8 -12.51 10.89 -21.86
CA LYS A 8 -11.40 11.22 -20.98
C LYS A 8 -11.08 9.99 -20.14
N LYS A 9 -9.94 9.33 -20.39
CA LYS A 9 -9.39 8.27 -19.53
C LYS A 9 -8.88 8.91 -18.23
N SER A 10 -9.78 9.35 -17.37
CA SER A 10 -9.45 9.82 -16.02
C SER A 10 -9.26 8.62 -15.11
N GLY A 11 -8.05 8.41 -14.62
CA GLY A 11 -7.83 7.49 -13.52
C GLY A 11 -6.38 7.04 -13.44
N SER A 12 -5.51 7.87 -12.87
CA SER A 12 -4.34 7.34 -12.20
C SER A 12 -4.85 6.36 -11.14
N LYS A 13 -4.68 5.05 -11.41
CA LYS A 13 -5.06 4.01 -10.46
C LYS A 13 -4.29 4.30 -9.17
N LYS A 14 -5.01 4.50 -8.06
CA LYS A 14 -4.38 4.66 -6.75
C LYS A 14 -3.47 3.45 -6.52
N PRO A 15 -2.22 3.65 -6.10
CA PRO A 15 -1.29 2.54 -5.93
C PRO A 15 -1.84 1.55 -4.93
N SER A 16 -1.74 0.26 -5.26
CA SER A 16 -2.18 -0.82 -4.39
C SER A 16 -1.38 -0.81 -3.08
N THR A 17 -1.95 -1.29 -1.98
CA THR A 17 -1.23 -1.46 -0.70
C THR A 17 0.05 -2.28 -0.87
N LYS A 18 0.03 -3.30 -1.74
CA LYS A 18 1.23 -4.08 -2.08
C LYS A 18 2.31 -3.23 -2.77
N GLU A 19 1.91 -2.37 -3.71
CA GLU A 19 2.82 -1.47 -4.43
C GLU A 19 3.41 -0.41 -3.49
N LYS A 20 2.62 0.10 -2.55
CA LYS A 20 3.11 1.01 -1.52
C LYS A 20 4.15 0.36 -0.61
N ILE A 21 3.88 -0.86 -0.15
CA ILE A 21 4.85 -1.63 0.67
C ILE A 21 6.15 -1.86 -0.11
N ALA A 22 6.06 -2.24 -1.38
CA ALA A 22 7.25 -2.44 -2.22
C ALA A 22 8.07 -1.15 -2.38
N LYS A 23 7.41 -0.01 -2.61
CA LYS A 23 8.09 1.31 -2.69
C LYS A 23 8.75 1.70 -1.37
N LEU A 24 8.07 1.47 -0.24
CA LEU A 24 8.64 1.75 1.08
C LEU A 24 9.88 0.90 1.36
N HIS A 25 9.86 -0.39 0.99
CA HIS A 25 11.06 -1.25 1.10
C HIS A 25 12.21 -0.73 0.25
N GLN A 26 11.96 -0.40 -1.03
CA GLN A 26 13.00 0.15 -1.90
C GLN A 26 13.60 1.46 -1.35
N GLN A 27 12.78 2.31 -0.74
CA GLN A 27 13.25 3.55 -0.11
C GLN A 27 14.08 3.27 1.14
N ILE A 28 13.68 2.29 1.95
CA ILE A 28 14.44 1.87 3.15
C ILE A 28 15.80 1.31 2.74
N GLU A 29 15.85 0.40 1.76
CA GLU A 29 17.09 -0.19 1.28
C GLU A 29 18.06 0.87 0.76
N ARG A 30 17.57 1.82 -0.05
CA ARG A 30 18.38 2.94 -0.54
C ARG A 30 18.96 3.78 0.60
N LEU A 31 18.12 4.15 1.57
CA LEU A 31 18.57 4.95 2.71
C LEU A 31 19.49 4.17 3.67
N GLN A 32 19.41 2.84 3.71
CA GLN A 32 20.36 2.02 4.45
C GLN A 32 21.74 2.03 3.79
N ILE A 33 21.80 1.89 2.47
CA ILE A 33 23.05 2.01 1.71
C ILE A 33 23.64 3.43 1.88
N GLU A 34 22.80 4.46 1.74
CA GLU A 34 23.23 5.84 1.96
C GLU A 34 23.70 6.08 3.40
N LEU A 35 23.13 5.39 4.40
CA LEU A 35 23.58 5.49 5.79
C LEU A 35 24.97 4.88 5.99
N GLU A 36 25.26 3.76 5.34
CA GLU A 36 26.56 3.09 5.40
C GLU A 36 27.68 3.96 4.79
N GLU A 37 27.36 4.72 3.75
CA GLU A 37 28.31 5.63 3.07
C GLU A 37 28.29 7.07 3.63
N ALA A 38 27.33 7.41 4.50
CA ALA A 38 27.13 8.80 4.95
C ALA A 38 28.16 9.26 5.99
N ALA A 39 28.57 10.52 5.85
CA ALA A 39 29.29 11.24 6.89
C ALA A 39 28.45 11.34 8.19
N PRO A 40 29.08 11.33 9.38
CA PRO A 40 28.39 11.26 10.68
C PRO A 40 27.38 12.38 10.92
N ARG A 41 27.56 13.56 10.31
CA ARG A 41 26.59 14.67 10.38
C ARG A 41 25.26 14.37 9.68
N ARG A 42 25.27 13.59 8.59
CA ARG A 42 24.05 13.22 7.84
C ARG A 42 23.42 11.92 8.34
N ALA A 43 24.22 11.05 8.96
CA ALA A 43 23.76 9.78 9.51
C ALA A 43 22.57 9.93 10.48
N GLY A 44 22.58 10.97 11.34
CA GLY A 44 21.46 11.23 12.26
C GLY A 44 20.14 11.56 11.55
N GLN A 45 20.17 12.35 10.47
CA GLN A 45 18.98 12.68 9.69
C GLN A 45 18.46 11.47 8.92
N ILE A 46 19.36 10.69 8.31
CA ILE A 46 19.02 9.47 7.58
C ILE A 46 18.42 8.42 8.54
N ALA A 47 18.96 8.28 9.74
CA ALA A 47 18.41 7.39 10.77
C ALA A 47 16.99 7.77 11.20
N GLN A 48 16.71 9.08 11.34
CA GLN A 48 15.35 9.56 11.62
C GLN A 48 14.38 9.26 10.46
N GLN A 49 14.80 9.50 9.22
CA GLN A 49 14.01 9.18 8.04
C GLN A 49 13.73 7.67 7.92
N LEU A 50 14.73 6.82 8.18
CA LEU A 50 14.57 5.37 8.22
C LEU A 50 13.55 4.93 9.27
N ARG A 51 13.55 5.56 10.45
CA ARG A 51 12.54 5.26 11.48
C ARG A 51 11.13 5.59 10.99
N LEU A 52 10.92 6.76 10.42
CA LEU A 52 9.61 7.18 9.89
C LEU A 52 9.11 6.25 8.76
N LEU A 53 10.01 5.82 7.87
CA LEU A 53 9.68 4.87 6.81
C LEU A 53 9.36 3.47 7.33
N LYS A 54 10.06 3.00 8.37
CA LYS A 54 9.73 1.73 9.02
C LYS A 54 8.35 1.77 9.70
N GLU A 55 8.02 2.89 10.35
CA GLU A 55 6.70 3.11 10.95
C GLU A 55 5.58 3.14 9.89
N SER A 56 5.79 3.79 8.76
CA SER A 56 4.81 3.81 7.66
C SER A 56 4.63 2.42 7.04
N LEU A 57 5.71 1.66 6.90
CA LEU A 57 5.67 0.27 6.41
C LEU A 57 4.87 -0.64 7.34
N MET A 58 5.03 -0.48 8.66
CA MET A 58 4.22 -1.20 9.65
C MET A 58 2.72 -0.89 9.51
N LYS A 59 2.37 0.40 9.35
CA LYS A 59 0.97 0.82 9.14
C LYS A 59 0.36 0.21 7.87
N GLU A 60 1.08 0.26 6.75
CA GLU A 60 0.60 -0.31 5.48
C GLU A 60 0.50 -1.85 5.54
N ARG A 61 1.38 -2.54 6.28
CA ARG A 61 1.25 -3.98 6.57
C ARG A 61 -0.02 -4.30 7.34
N VAL A 62 -0.31 -3.56 8.42
CA VAL A 62 -1.56 -3.73 9.18
C VAL A 62 -2.79 -3.48 8.29
N HIS A 63 -2.74 -2.46 7.43
CA HIS A 63 -3.83 -2.17 6.50
C HIS A 63 -4.05 -3.32 5.50
N LEU A 64 -2.97 -3.93 5.00
CA LEU A 64 -3.05 -5.10 4.13
C LEU A 64 -3.71 -6.30 4.84
N ILE A 65 -3.29 -6.60 6.08
CA ILE A 65 -3.86 -7.68 6.90
C ILE A 65 -5.36 -7.44 7.11
N SER A 66 -5.73 -6.25 7.59
CA SER A 66 -7.13 -5.87 7.83
C SER A 66 -8.01 -5.99 6.56
N LYS A 67 -7.48 -5.56 5.42
CA LYS A 67 -8.18 -5.70 4.13
C LYS A 67 -8.40 -7.17 3.75
N LEU A 68 -7.41 -8.03 3.99
CA LEU A 68 -7.52 -9.47 3.72
C LEU A 68 -8.48 -10.18 4.69
N GLU A 69 -8.48 -9.80 5.97
CA GLU A 69 -9.43 -10.33 6.96
C GLU A 69 -10.87 -9.98 6.63
N ARG A 70 -11.14 -8.74 6.20
CA ARG A 70 -12.48 -8.32 5.75
C ARG A 70 -12.98 -9.19 4.60
N VAL A 71 -12.12 -9.52 3.63
CA VAL A 71 -12.49 -10.40 2.51
C VAL A 71 -12.79 -11.82 2.98
N ARG A 72 -12.04 -12.35 3.95
CA ARG A 72 -12.30 -13.69 4.51
C ARG A 72 -13.67 -13.78 5.20
N ARG A 73 -14.08 -12.74 5.94
CA ARG A 73 -15.37 -12.73 6.66
C ARG A 73 -16.60 -12.63 5.75
N VAL A 74 -16.47 -12.06 4.55
CA VAL A 74 -17.59 -11.87 3.61
C VAL A 74 -17.96 -13.15 2.85
N LYS A 75 -17.10 -14.19 2.87
CA LYS A 75 -17.34 -15.45 2.14
C LYS A 75 -18.28 -16.43 2.86
N VAL A 76 -19.29 -15.91 3.57
CA VAL A 76 -20.38 -16.69 4.16
C VAL A 76 -21.70 -16.02 3.78
N SER A 77 -22.08 -16.10 2.49
CA SER A 77 -23.50 -15.99 2.16
C SER A 77 -24.13 -17.34 2.47
N GLY A 78 -24.64 -17.48 3.69
CA GLY A 78 -25.49 -18.61 4.04
C GLY A 78 -26.66 -18.65 3.06
N SER A 79 -26.79 -19.75 2.32
CA SER A 79 -28.08 -20.20 1.81
C SER A 79 -28.92 -20.63 3.00
N TYR A 80 -29.51 -19.68 3.72
CA TYR A 80 -30.55 -19.99 4.71
C TYR A 80 -31.91 -19.99 4.01
N GLY A 81 -32.29 -21.18 3.55
CA GLY A 81 -33.67 -21.66 3.40
C GLY A 81 -34.70 -20.76 2.74
N SER A 82 -34.88 -20.90 1.42
CA SER A 82 -36.19 -20.68 0.79
C SER A 82 -36.89 -22.04 0.59
N ALA A 83 -37.30 -22.68 1.69
CA ALA A 83 -38.28 -23.76 1.63
C ALA A 83 -39.66 -23.13 1.88
N GLN A 84 -40.32 -22.70 0.80
CA GLN A 84 -41.74 -22.38 0.82
C GLN A 84 -42.53 -23.67 1.06
N ARG A 85 -43.51 -23.60 1.96
CA ARG A 85 -44.56 -24.60 2.15
C ARG A 85 -45.87 -24.02 1.66
#